data_AF-A0A9J7M1L4-F1
#
_entry.id   AF-A0A9J7M1L4-F1
#
_cell.length_a   1.000
_cell.length_b   1.000
_cell.length_c   1.000
_cell.angle_alpha   90.00
_cell.angle_beta   90.00
_cell.angle_gamma   90.00
#
_symmetry.space_group_name_H-M   'P 1'
#
loop_
_entity.id
_entity.type
_entity.pdbx_description
1 polymer ?
#
loop_
_entity_poly.entity_id
_entity_poly.type
_entity_poly.pdbx_seq_one_letter_code
_entity_poly.pdbx_strand_id
1 'polypeptide(L)'
;MAAHMANVLLTSLSEKDGKTSLPWAIEVANEHQLLQSEQNAQDWVSHINTSLGTAKTRLEGLCLLGTVVQQCSAGTFIQHGTTWIRMLTQVLQAYDSPLTLQMASHVLGSVVQQAAQYPEVAREVATTHIPTLVQCLLGAQDHQWFPSALEALQSCMKNFPGPCGSSKGKVESLICGLMDTSQPRLSQLAQQTCPLLAGCGGGGAGGVKYTEAWAHLCDQVLGSLHQVLDHAYQDMETGLQTYSVPQASLRLKTVPESDPARTFVLSTRFHNLCGCLEQLVSQEFPAVVRIPVPDILAFLCRALGVNPKMLFGKASMEHVLLMSALPKMHCSALSILEALIISCRSHLVPHASVISQLLVQTLGWTTSEEGVPGRQRPYSTLRSRAYTVLTVWLNVCSAASGVDSHADVILQHVLKDATPQADTTKVCQLE
;
A
#
# COMPACT_ATOMS: atom_id res chain seq x y z
N MET A 1 -26.20 23.21 -27.51
CA MET A 1 -24.77 23.56 -27.54
C MET A 1 -23.90 22.36 -27.18
N ALA A 2 -24.06 21.76 -25.99
CA ALA A 2 -23.29 20.58 -25.58
C ALA A 2 -23.37 19.38 -26.57
N ALA A 3 -24.57 19.03 -27.06
CA ALA A 3 -24.73 17.96 -28.05
C ALA A 3 -23.99 18.24 -29.37
N HIS A 4 -24.04 19.49 -29.84
CA HIS A 4 -23.32 19.89 -31.05
C HIS A 4 -21.80 19.84 -30.84
N MET A 5 -21.33 20.29 -29.68
CA MET A 5 -19.91 20.22 -29.29
C MET A 5 -19.42 18.77 -29.22
N ALA A 6 -20.18 17.87 -28.60
CA ALA A 6 -19.87 16.45 -28.53
C ALA A 6 -19.70 15.81 -29.92
N ASN A 7 -20.58 16.17 -30.86
CA ASN A 7 -20.54 15.65 -32.23
C ASN A 7 -19.37 16.22 -33.04
N VAL A 8 -19.07 17.51 -32.90
CA VAL A 8 -17.92 18.14 -33.57
C VAL A 8 -16.60 17.55 -33.07
N LEU A 9 -16.47 17.35 -31.76
CA LEU A 9 -15.30 16.70 -31.17
C LEU A 9 -15.14 15.27 -31.71
N LEU A 10 -16.20 14.47 -31.71
CA LEU A 10 -16.14 13.09 -32.21
C LEU A 10 -15.76 13.02 -33.70
N THR A 11 -16.29 13.95 -34.49
CA THR A 11 -15.96 14.06 -35.92
C THR A 11 -14.48 14.38 -36.10
N SER A 12 -13.95 15.33 -35.33
CA SER A 12 -12.53 15.70 -35.38
C SER A 12 -11.58 14.56 -34.99
N LEU A 13 -12.00 13.68 -34.08
CA LEU A 13 -11.23 12.49 -33.68
C LEU A 13 -11.19 11.43 -34.79
N SER A 14 -12.23 11.37 -35.62
CA SER A 14 -12.32 10.44 -36.75
C SER A 14 -11.48 10.84 -37.97
N GLU A 15 -10.95 12.08 -37.98
CA GLU A 15 -10.10 12.59 -39.06
C GLU A 15 -8.65 12.10 -38.94
N LYS A 16 -7.89 12.12 -40.05
CA LYS A 16 -6.51 11.58 -40.12
C LYS A 16 -5.55 12.16 -39.08
N ASP A 17 -5.76 13.40 -38.65
CA ASP A 17 -4.93 14.12 -37.66
C ASP A 17 -5.53 14.11 -36.24
N GLY A 18 -6.69 13.46 -36.04
CA GLY A 18 -7.47 13.46 -34.79
C GLY A 18 -6.74 12.93 -33.56
N LYS A 19 -5.66 12.15 -33.74
CA LYS A 19 -4.81 11.69 -32.64
C LYS A 19 -4.13 12.83 -31.88
N THR A 20 -3.84 13.94 -32.56
CA THR A 20 -3.20 15.11 -31.94
C THR A 20 -4.18 15.93 -31.10
N SER A 21 -5.47 15.90 -31.43
CA SER A 21 -6.52 16.63 -30.70
C SER A 21 -7.12 15.82 -29.55
N LEU A 22 -6.78 14.53 -29.40
CA LEU A 22 -7.35 13.64 -28.38
C LEU A 22 -7.25 14.19 -26.94
N PRO A 23 -6.09 14.66 -26.44
CA PRO A 23 -6.01 15.19 -25.08
C PRO A 23 -6.94 16.39 -24.87
N TRP A 24 -6.98 17.30 -25.85
CA TRP A 24 -7.85 18.47 -25.83
C TRP A 24 -9.34 18.09 -25.89
N ALA A 25 -9.71 17.12 -26.73
CA ALA A 25 -11.08 16.64 -26.81
C ALA A 25 -11.56 16.01 -25.49
N ILE A 26 -10.67 15.27 -24.80
CA ILE A 26 -10.95 14.70 -23.47
C ILE A 26 -11.13 15.81 -22.42
N GLU A 27 -10.25 16.81 -22.42
CA GLU A 27 -10.34 17.97 -21.53
C GLU A 27 -11.68 18.70 -21.69
N VAL A 28 -12.02 19.08 -22.93
CA VAL A 28 -13.28 19.76 -23.25
C VAL A 28 -14.49 18.89 -22.88
N ALA A 29 -14.44 17.57 -23.14
CA ALA A 29 -15.51 16.66 -22.75
C ALA A 29 -15.70 16.59 -21.23
N ASN A 30 -14.61 16.65 -20.45
CA ASN A 30 -14.65 16.66 -18.99
C ASN A 30 -15.14 17.98 -18.41
N GLU A 31 -14.64 19.11 -18.91
CA GLU A 31 -15.04 20.43 -18.42
C GLU A 31 -16.54 20.71 -18.65
N HIS A 32 -17.05 20.29 -19.81
CA HIS A 32 -18.45 20.54 -20.19
C HIS A 32 -19.40 19.37 -19.91
N GLN A 33 -18.92 18.26 -19.35
CA GLN A 33 -19.72 17.08 -19.01
C GLN A 33 -20.60 16.61 -20.18
N LEU A 34 -20.00 16.53 -21.37
CA LEU A 34 -20.72 16.40 -22.64
C LEU A 34 -21.51 15.09 -22.78
N LEU A 35 -21.17 14.09 -21.98
CA LEU A 35 -21.63 12.69 -22.13
C LEU A 35 -22.67 12.27 -21.08
N GLN A 36 -23.21 13.20 -20.30
CA GLN A 36 -24.29 12.91 -19.34
C GLN A 36 -25.62 12.57 -20.04
N SER A 37 -25.86 13.14 -21.22
CA SER A 37 -27.05 12.83 -22.05
C SER A 37 -26.84 11.51 -22.79
N GLU A 38 -27.78 10.59 -22.64
CA GLU A 38 -27.73 9.27 -23.31
C GLU A 38 -27.58 9.39 -24.83
N GLN A 39 -28.29 10.33 -25.44
CA GLN A 39 -28.22 10.55 -26.89
C GLN A 39 -26.80 10.94 -27.35
N ASN A 40 -26.10 11.76 -26.58
CA ASN A 40 -24.73 12.19 -26.91
C ASN A 40 -23.72 11.06 -26.65
N ALA A 41 -23.97 10.25 -25.63
CA ALA A 41 -23.09 9.14 -25.29
C ALA A 41 -23.11 8.04 -26.36
N GLN A 42 -24.25 7.76 -26.99
CA GLN A 42 -24.39 6.65 -27.96
C GLN A 42 -23.36 6.70 -29.10
N ASP A 43 -23.16 7.86 -29.73
CA ASP A 43 -22.21 8.00 -30.85
C ASP A 43 -20.76 7.78 -30.39
N TRP A 44 -20.42 8.29 -29.20
CA TRP A 44 -19.12 8.06 -28.57
C TRP A 44 -18.91 6.60 -28.20
N VAL A 45 -19.92 5.93 -27.65
CA VAL A 45 -19.87 4.50 -27.32
C VAL A 45 -19.64 3.65 -28.58
N SER A 46 -20.34 3.96 -29.67
CA SER A 46 -20.15 3.28 -30.96
C SER A 46 -18.72 3.44 -31.49
N HIS A 47 -18.19 4.67 -31.45
CA HIS A 47 -16.81 4.96 -31.85
C HIS A 47 -15.79 4.22 -30.97
N ILE A 48 -15.97 4.23 -29.65
CA ILE A 48 -15.11 3.53 -28.68
C ILE A 48 -15.09 2.03 -28.96
N ASN A 49 -16.26 1.42 -29.13
CA ASN A 49 -16.35 -0.02 -29.40
C ASN A 49 -15.63 -0.40 -30.71
N THR A 50 -15.71 0.45 -31.73
CA THR A 50 -14.98 0.26 -32.99
C THR A 50 -13.47 0.42 -32.79
N SER A 51 -13.05 1.45 -32.06
CA SER A 51 -11.65 1.77 -31.81
C SER A 51 -10.93 0.72 -30.95
N LEU A 52 -11.59 0.19 -29.92
CA LEU A 52 -11.03 -0.88 -29.10
C LEU A 52 -10.80 -2.19 -29.88
N GLY A 53 -11.61 -2.45 -30.90
CA GLY A 53 -11.48 -3.60 -31.79
C GLY A 53 -10.24 -3.57 -32.70
N THR A 54 -9.64 -2.39 -32.91
CA THR A 54 -8.54 -2.20 -33.87
C THR A 54 -7.25 -1.78 -33.18
N ALA A 55 -6.18 -2.55 -33.31
CA ALA A 55 -4.90 -2.28 -32.63
C ALA A 55 -4.36 -0.85 -32.83
N LYS A 56 -4.56 -0.25 -34.02
CA LYS A 56 -4.09 1.10 -34.35
C LYS A 56 -4.81 2.25 -33.63
N THR A 57 -6.04 2.03 -33.19
CA THR A 57 -6.92 3.02 -32.54
C THR A 57 -7.32 2.60 -31.12
N ARG A 58 -6.84 1.45 -30.65
CA ARG A 58 -7.14 0.89 -29.34
C ARG A 58 -6.80 1.83 -28.19
N LEU A 59 -5.60 2.42 -28.20
CA LEU A 59 -5.18 3.36 -27.15
C LEU A 59 -6.11 4.57 -27.06
N GLU A 60 -6.51 5.12 -28.21
CA GLU A 60 -7.48 6.21 -28.29
C GLU A 60 -8.84 5.78 -27.73
N GLY A 61 -9.35 4.62 -28.14
CA GLY A 61 -10.59 4.05 -27.61
C GLY A 61 -10.56 3.86 -26.10
N LEU A 62 -9.43 3.45 -25.53
CA LEU A 62 -9.24 3.32 -24.08
C LEU A 62 -9.29 4.68 -23.37
N CYS A 63 -8.60 5.69 -23.89
CA CYS A 63 -8.63 7.04 -23.32
C CYS A 63 -10.05 7.61 -23.32
N LEU A 64 -10.77 7.46 -24.43
CA LEU A 64 -12.17 7.90 -24.54
C LEU A 64 -13.08 7.11 -23.58
N LEU A 65 -12.90 5.79 -23.47
CA LEU A 65 -13.68 4.97 -22.54
C LEU A 65 -13.48 5.43 -21.08
N GLY A 66 -12.25 5.76 -20.69
CA GLY A 66 -11.97 6.32 -19.37
C GLY A 66 -12.80 7.57 -19.07
N THR A 67 -12.96 8.45 -20.06
CA THR A 67 -13.81 9.65 -19.96
C THR A 67 -15.30 9.30 -19.88
N VAL A 68 -15.78 8.41 -20.75
CA VAL A 68 -17.21 8.03 -20.82
C VAL A 68 -17.68 7.39 -19.52
N VAL A 69 -16.90 6.48 -18.95
CA VAL A 69 -17.25 5.74 -17.73
C VAL A 69 -17.45 6.66 -16.53
N GLN A 70 -16.79 7.83 -16.51
CA GLN A 70 -16.92 8.82 -15.43
C GLN A 70 -18.13 9.75 -15.61
N GLN A 71 -18.70 9.85 -16.81
CA GLN A 71 -19.76 10.83 -17.13
C GLN A 71 -21.10 10.20 -17.51
N CYS A 72 -21.09 8.97 -18.02
CA CYS A 72 -22.28 8.37 -18.61
C CYS A 72 -23.39 8.15 -17.58
N SER A 73 -24.65 8.16 -18.05
CA SER A 73 -25.80 7.83 -17.21
C SER A 73 -25.73 6.38 -16.71
N ALA A 74 -26.44 6.10 -15.62
CA ALA A 74 -26.65 4.72 -15.15
C ALA A 74 -27.22 3.82 -16.26
N GLY A 75 -28.18 4.32 -17.05
CA GLY A 75 -28.78 3.59 -18.17
C GLY A 75 -27.75 3.18 -19.22
N THR A 76 -26.90 4.12 -19.64
CA THR A 76 -25.80 3.85 -20.58
C THR A 76 -24.83 2.81 -20.01
N PHE A 77 -24.44 2.94 -18.74
CA PHE A 77 -23.50 2.01 -18.12
C PHE A 77 -24.11 0.61 -17.96
N ILE A 78 -25.36 0.50 -17.52
CA ILE A 78 -26.08 -0.79 -17.42
C ILE A 78 -26.12 -1.49 -18.77
N GLN A 79 -26.35 -0.73 -19.85
CA GLN A 79 -26.44 -1.28 -21.21
C GLN A 79 -25.10 -1.77 -21.76
N HIS A 80 -23.99 -1.07 -21.45
CA HIS A 80 -22.69 -1.32 -22.12
C HIS A 80 -21.56 -1.81 -21.21
N GLY A 81 -21.69 -1.73 -19.88
CA GLY A 81 -20.64 -2.00 -18.90
C GLY A 81 -20.06 -3.41 -19.01
N THR A 82 -20.90 -4.44 -19.09
CA THR A 82 -20.46 -5.83 -19.32
C THR A 82 -19.66 -5.97 -20.62
N THR A 83 -20.12 -5.29 -21.69
CA THR A 83 -19.42 -5.31 -22.98
C THR A 83 -18.03 -4.69 -22.88
N TRP A 84 -17.90 -3.54 -22.20
CA TRP A 84 -16.60 -2.90 -21.99
C TRP A 84 -15.65 -3.76 -21.17
N ILE A 85 -16.14 -4.43 -20.12
CA ILE A 85 -15.33 -5.39 -19.34
C ILE A 85 -14.80 -6.52 -20.23
N ARG A 86 -15.66 -7.09 -21.07
CA ARG A 86 -15.25 -8.13 -22.04
C ARG A 86 -14.20 -7.62 -23.02
N MET A 87 -14.38 -6.42 -23.58
CA MET A 87 -13.43 -5.83 -24.53
C MET A 87 -12.08 -5.52 -23.86
N LEU A 88 -12.09 -4.96 -22.64
CA LEU A 88 -10.89 -4.72 -21.85
C LEU A 88 -10.16 -6.04 -21.56
N THR A 89 -10.88 -7.11 -21.24
CA THR A 89 -10.30 -8.45 -21.05
C THR A 89 -9.58 -8.90 -22.33
N GLN A 90 -10.19 -8.71 -23.50
CA GLN A 90 -9.58 -9.06 -24.79
C GLN A 90 -8.32 -8.24 -25.08
N VAL A 91 -8.32 -6.95 -24.74
CA VAL A 91 -7.13 -6.10 -24.88
C VAL A 91 -6.00 -6.59 -23.96
N LEU A 92 -6.29 -6.92 -22.71
CA LEU A 92 -5.28 -7.39 -21.76
C LEU A 92 -4.71 -8.77 -22.12
N GLN A 93 -5.46 -9.57 -22.88
CA GLN A 93 -5.01 -10.87 -23.41
C GLN A 93 -4.30 -10.75 -24.77
N ALA A 94 -4.37 -9.61 -25.43
CA ALA A 94 -3.74 -9.38 -26.72
C ALA A 94 -2.25 -9.06 -26.58
N TYR A 95 -1.50 -9.29 -27.67
CA TYR A 95 -0.13 -8.81 -27.78
C TYR A 95 -0.14 -7.32 -28.16
N ASP A 96 -0.11 -6.46 -27.15
CA ASP A 96 -0.17 -5.01 -27.29
C ASP A 96 1.05 -4.31 -26.67
N SER A 97 1.19 -3.02 -26.95
CA SER A 97 2.23 -2.20 -26.32
C SER A 97 2.00 -2.05 -24.81
N PRO A 98 3.05 -1.95 -23.98
CA PRO A 98 2.90 -1.78 -22.54
C PRO A 98 2.02 -0.58 -22.17
N LEU A 99 2.13 0.54 -22.90
CA LEU A 99 1.29 1.72 -22.70
C LEU A 99 -0.21 1.42 -22.87
N THR A 100 -0.57 0.61 -23.87
CA THR A 100 -1.96 0.22 -24.13
C THR A 100 -2.48 -0.68 -23.02
N LEU A 101 -1.66 -1.63 -22.55
CA LEU A 101 -2.03 -2.54 -21.45
C LEU A 101 -2.15 -1.81 -20.11
N GLN A 102 -1.27 -0.83 -19.83
CA GLN A 102 -1.36 0.06 -18.68
C GLN A 102 -2.66 0.86 -18.69
N MET A 103 -2.98 1.50 -19.82
CA MET A 103 -4.22 2.27 -19.97
C MET A 103 -5.46 1.38 -19.82
N ALA A 104 -5.45 0.19 -20.42
CA ALA A 104 -6.54 -0.78 -20.26
C ALA A 104 -6.73 -1.22 -18.82
N SER A 105 -5.64 -1.43 -18.08
CA SER A 105 -5.69 -1.79 -16.66
C SER A 105 -6.28 -0.67 -15.79
N HIS A 106 -5.89 0.58 -16.07
CA HIS A 106 -6.42 1.75 -15.38
C HIS A 106 -7.93 1.94 -15.63
N VAL A 107 -8.35 1.89 -16.90
CA VAL A 107 -9.77 2.02 -17.28
C VAL A 107 -10.58 0.84 -16.72
N LEU A 108 -10.04 -0.37 -16.72
CA LEU A 108 -10.66 -1.54 -16.10
C LEU A 108 -10.97 -1.31 -14.62
N GLY A 109 -10.06 -0.70 -13.86
CA GLY A 109 -10.33 -0.37 -12.46
C GLY A 109 -11.59 0.49 -12.28
N SER A 110 -11.74 1.54 -13.10
CA SER A 110 -12.91 2.41 -13.08
C SER A 110 -14.20 1.69 -13.49
N VAL A 111 -14.15 0.89 -14.56
CA VAL A 111 -15.31 0.13 -15.04
C VAL A 111 -15.74 -0.93 -14.03
N VAL A 112 -14.80 -1.64 -13.40
CA VAL A 112 -15.06 -2.63 -12.35
C VAL A 112 -15.70 -1.97 -11.12
N GLN A 113 -15.22 -0.80 -10.71
CA GLN A 113 -15.80 -0.04 -9.62
C GLN A 113 -17.23 0.41 -9.91
N GLN A 114 -17.49 0.91 -11.12
CA GLN A 114 -18.85 1.30 -11.55
C GLN A 114 -19.78 0.09 -11.65
N ALA A 115 -19.31 -1.03 -12.19
CA ALA A 115 -20.09 -2.27 -12.31
C ALA A 115 -20.58 -2.80 -10.96
N ALA A 116 -19.79 -2.64 -9.90
CA ALA A 116 -20.19 -3.06 -8.55
C ALA A 116 -21.35 -2.24 -7.96
N GLN A 117 -21.64 -1.05 -8.49
CA GLN A 117 -22.73 -0.20 -8.01
C GLN A 117 -24.11 -0.63 -8.52
N TYR A 118 -24.16 -1.41 -9.61
CA TYR A 118 -25.40 -1.82 -10.27
C TYR A 118 -25.61 -3.34 -10.11
N PRO A 119 -26.58 -3.80 -9.29
CA PRO A 119 -26.71 -5.21 -8.92
C PRO A 119 -26.83 -6.19 -10.10
N GLU A 120 -27.53 -5.79 -11.18
CA GLU A 120 -27.72 -6.60 -12.37
C GLU A 120 -26.42 -6.82 -13.16
N VAL A 121 -25.63 -5.75 -13.34
CA VAL A 121 -24.30 -5.80 -13.96
C VAL A 121 -23.32 -6.54 -13.05
N ALA A 122 -23.31 -6.21 -11.76
CA ALA A 122 -22.45 -6.83 -10.76
C ALA A 122 -22.58 -8.36 -10.75
N ARG A 123 -23.83 -8.87 -10.80
CA ARG A 123 -24.08 -10.31 -10.81
C ARG A 123 -23.48 -10.99 -12.03
N GLU A 124 -23.70 -10.43 -13.23
CA GLU A 124 -23.15 -10.98 -14.48
C GLU A 124 -21.62 -10.91 -14.52
N VAL A 125 -21.06 -9.76 -14.15
CA VAL A 125 -19.61 -9.52 -14.13
C VAL A 125 -18.92 -10.48 -13.16
N ALA A 126 -19.48 -10.64 -11.96
CA ALA A 126 -18.95 -11.54 -10.94
C ALA A 126 -18.85 -12.99 -11.43
N THR A 127 -19.87 -13.50 -12.12
CA THR A 127 -19.91 -14.91 -12.55
C THR A 127 -19.12 -15.16 -13.82
N THR A 128 -19.12 -14.19 -14.75
CA THR A 128 -18.71 -14.44 -16.14
C THR A 128 -17.32 -13.86 -16.45
N HIS A 129 -16.96 -12.74 -15.83
CA HIS A 129 -15.81 -11.94 -16.27
C HIS A 129 -14.66 -11.89 -15.26
N ILE A 130 -14.96 -11.72 -13.96
CA ILE A 130 -13.93 -11.55 -12.93
C ILE A 130 -12.93 -12.72 -12.86
N PRO A 131 -13.33 -14.01 -12.91
CA PRO A 131 -12.35 -15.10 -12.86
C PRO A 131 -11.33 -15.05 -14.00
N THR A 132 -11.79 -14.79 -15.22
CA THR A 132 -10.95 -14.67 -16.43
C THR A 132 -10.04 -13.45 -16.36
N LEU A 133 -10.56 -12.31 -15.90
CA LEU A 133 -9.78 -11.09 -15.69
C LEU A 133 -8.67 -11.30 -14.68
N VAL A 134 -8.98 -11.86 -13.51
CA VAL A 134 -8.00 -12.16 -12.46
C VAL A 134 -6.91 -13.09 -12.99
N GLN A 135 -7.27 -14.12 -13.77
CA GLN A 135 -6.30 -15.01 -14.38
C GLN A 135 -5.39 -14.30 -15.40
N CYS A 136 -5.96 -13.40 -16.21
CA CYS A 136 -5.20 -12.59 -17.17
C CYS A 136 -4.19 -11.67 -16.47
N LEU A 137 -4.64 -10.95 -15.43
CA LEU A 137 -3.81 -10.02 -14.67
C LEU A 137 -2.69 -10.73 -13.90
N LEU A 138 -2.97 -11.93 -13.36
CA LEU A 138 -1.95 -12.79 -12.74
C LEU A 138 -0.89 -13.30 -13.75
N GLY A 139 -1.21 -13.27 -15.04
CA GLY A 139 -0.31 -13.65 -16.13
C GLY A 139 0.59 -12.51 -16.64
N ALA A 140 0.52 -11.31 -16.06
CA ALA A 140 1.34 -10.18 -16.49
C ALA A 140 2.83 -10.45 -16.25
N GLN A 141 3.63 -10.46 -17.32
CA GLN A 141 5.07 -10.70 -17.28
C GLN A 141 5.90 -9.46 -17.66
N ASP A 142 5.32 -8.51 -18.38
CA ASP A 142 6.01 -7.28 -18.79
C ASP A 142 6.23 -6.35 -17.59
N HIS A 143 7.49 -5.92 -17.39
CA HIS A 143 7.87 -5.13 -16.22
C HIS A 143 7.19 -3.75 -16.16
N GLN A 144 6.88 -3.14 -17.31
CA GLN A 144 6.24 -1.84 -17.37
C GLN A 144 4.74 -1.96 -17.10
N TRP A 145 4.08 -3.01 -17.62
CA TRP A 145 2.65 -3.24 -17.39
C TRP A 145 2.34 -3.81 -16.01
N PHE A 146 3.22 -4.64 -15.44
CA PHE A 146 2.98 -5.38 -14.20
C PHE A 146 2.42 -4.54 -13.02
N PRO A 147 2.92 -3.32 -12.71
CA PRO A 147 2.33 -2.49 -11.67
C PRO A 147 0.84 -2.16 -11.93
N SER A 148 0.49 -1.76 -13.16
CA SER A 148 -0.90 -1.45 -13.52
C SER A 148 -1.79 -2.70 -13.52
N ALA A 149 -1.25 -3.87 -13.89
CA ALA A 149 -1.97 -5.13 -13.78
C ALA A 149 -2.31 -5.46 -12.31
N LEU A 150 -1.38 -5.21 -11.39
CA LEU A 150 -1.60 -5.41 -9.95
C LEU A 150 -2.64 -4.43 -9.38
N GLU A 151 -2.67 -3.18 -9.85
CA GLU A 151 -3.71 -2.19 -9.50
C GLU A 151 -5.11 -2.61 -10.00
N ALA A 152 -5.19 -3.13 -11.22
CA ALA A 152 -6.43 -3.68 -11.74
C ALA A 152 -6.88 -4.93 -10.96
N LEU A 153 -5.94 -5.76 -10.52
CA LEU A 153 -6.21 -6.93 -9.68
C LEU A 153 -6.78 -6.51 -8.33
N GLN A 154 -6.19 -5.50 -7.68
CA GLN A 154 -6.73 -4.90 -6.46
C GLN A 154 -8.16 -4.39 -6.66
N SER A 155 -8.42 -3.73 -7.79
CA SER A 155 -9.77 -3.23 -8.12
C SER A 155 -10.78 -4.37 -8.24
N CYS A 156 -10.39 -5.50 -8.87
CA CYS A 156 -11.22 -6.71 -8.91
C CYS A 156 -11.48 -7.27 -7.50
N MET A 157 -10.45 -7.38 -6.67
CA MET A 157 -10.57 -7.96 -5.32
C MET A 157 -11.40 -7.09 -4.37
N LYS A 158 -11.31 -5.76 -4.47
CA LYS A 158 -12.08 -4.82 -3.64
C LYS A 158 -13.57 -4.83 -4.01
N ASN A 159 -13.88 -4.82 -5.30
CA ASN A 159 -15.25 -4.68 -5.79
C ASN A 159 -15.97 -6.03 -5.97
N PHE A 160 -15.23 -7.10 -6.27
CA PHE A 160 -15.74 -8.45 -6.46
C PHE A 160 -14.94 -9.50 -5.66
N PRO A 161 -14.88 -9.38 -4.32
CA PRO A 161 -14.09 -10.27 -3.48
C PRO A 161 -14.50 -11.76 -3.60
N GLY A 162 -15.79 -12.04 -3.74
CA GLY A 162 -16.32 -13.40 -3.83
C GLY A 162 -15.71 -14.23 -4.97
N PRO A 163 -15.85 -13.79 -6.23
CA PRO A 163 -15.26 -14.47 -7.39
C PRO A 163 -13.73 -14.62 -7.36
N CYS A 164 -13.02 -13.76 -6.62
CA CYS A 164 -11.56 -13.86 -6.48
C CYS A 164 -11.10 -15.05 -5.61
N GLY A 165 -12.01 -15.73 -4.90
CA GLY A 165 -11.69 -16.82 -3.98
C GLY A 165 -10.92 -17.99 -4.62
N SER A 166 -11.25 -18.38 -5.84
CA SER A 166 -10.57 -19.49 -6.55
C SER A 166 -9.11 -19.18 -6.90
N SER A 167 -8.74 -17.90 -6.98
CA SER A 167 -7.40 -17.44 -7.32
C SER A 167 -6.61 -16.98 -6.10
N LYS A 168 -7.19 -17.01 -4.89
CA LYS A 168 -6.59 -16.50 -3.65
C LYS A 168 -5.15 -17.01 -3.43
N GLY A 169 -4.92 -18.31 -3.56
CA GLY A 169 -3.57 -18.88 -3.37
C GLY A 169 -2.54 -18.42 -4.42
N LYS A 170 -2.97 -18.13 -5.65
CA LYS A 170 -2.08 -17.57 -6.69
C LYS A 170 -1.74 -16.12 -6.40
N VAL A 171 -2.72 -15.33 -5.95
CA VAL A 171 -2.52 -13.94 -5.53
C VAL A 171 -1.59 -13.89 -4.31
N GLU A 172 -1.78 -14.76 -3.32
CA GLU A 172 -0.90 -14.89 -2.16
C GLU A 172 0.54 -15.21 -2.58
N SER A 173 0.72 -16.18 -3.49
CA SER A 173 2.05 -16.51 -4.03
C SER A 173 2.70 -15.33 -4.76
N LEU A 174 1.92 -14.54 -5.51
CA LEU A 174 2.41 -13.34 -6.17
C LEU A 174 2.90 -12.31 -5.15
N ILE A 175 2.09 -12.01 -4.13
CA ILE A 175 2.41 -11.06 -3.07
C ILE A 175 3.64 -11.52 -2.28
N CYS A 176 3.70 -12.81 -1.89
CA CYS A 176 4.87 -13.39 -1.24
C CYS A 176 6.14 -13.26 -2.09
N GLY A 177 6.02 -13.42 -3.41
CA GLY A 177 7.11 -13.22 -4.37
C GLY A 177 7.65 -11.78 -4.43
N LEU A 178 6.82 -10.80 -4.04
CA LEU A 178 7.14 -9.37 -3.98
C LEU A 178 7.68 -8.92 -2.62
N MET A 179 7.69 -9.77 -1.58
CA MET A 179 8.15 -9.36 -0.25
C MET A 179 9.62 -8.92 -0.21
N ASP A 180 10.43 -9.35 -1.18
CA ASP A 180 11.84 -8.98 -1.28
C ASP A 180 12.09 -7.85 -2.30
N THR A 181 11.04 -7.20 -2.84
CA THR A 181 11.20 -6.10 -3.81
C THR A 181 11.63 -4.81 -3.13
N SER A 182 12.62 -4.13 -3.73
CA SER A 182 13.06 -2.80 -3.32
C SER A 182 12.43 -1.67 -4.15
N GLN A 183 11.57 -2.01 -5.12
CA GLN A 183 10.89 -1.02 -5.96
C GLN A 183 9.71 -0.41 -5.19
N PRO A 184 9.73 0.91 -4.89
CA PRO A 184 8.75 1.52 -3.99
C PRO A 184 7.29 1.31 -4.43
N ARG A 185 7.01 1.40 -5.75
CA ARG A 185 5.65 1.18 -6.28
C ARG A 185 5.18 -0.26 -6.07
N LEU A 186 6.03 -1.25 -6.34
CA LEU A 186 5.67 -2.66 -6.16
C LEU A 186 5.53 -3.03 -4.68
N SER A 187 6.39 -2.48 -3.81
CA SER A 187 6.24 -2.60 -2.36
C SER A 187 4.87 -2.10 -1.90
N GLN A 188 4.50 -0.88 -2.29
CA GLN A 188 3.21 -0.28 -1.94
C GLN A 188 2.03 -1.13 -2.44
N LEU A 189 2.07 -1.58 -3.68
CA LEU A 189 0.99 -2.40 -4.25
C LEU A 189 0.89 -3.75 -3.55
N ALA A 190 2.01 -4.42 -3.24
CA ALA A 190 1.99 -5.68 -2.50
C ALA A 190 1.38 -5.49 -1.09
N GLN A 191 1.80 -4.44 -0.38
CA GLN A 191 1.29 -4.08 0.95
C GLN A 191 -0.22 -3.81 0.94
N GLN A 192 -0.71 -3.08 -0.05
CA GLN A 192 -2.13 -2.76 -0.20
C GLN A 192 -2.99 -3.94 -0.67
N THR A 193 -2.40 -4.89 -1.41
CA THR A 193 -3.11 -6.08 -1.90
C THR A 193 -3.22 -7.16 -0.82
N CYS A 194 -2.22 -7.27 0.06
CA CYS A 194 -2.17 -8.32 1.09
C CYS A 194 -3.46 -8.42 1.93
N PRO A 195 -4.01 -7.34 2.53
CA PRO A 195 -5.24 -7.41 3.31
C PRO A 195 -6.46 -7.91 2.52
N LEU A 196 -6.51 -7.66 1.22
CA LEU A 196 -7.63 -8.05 0.36
C LEU A 196 -7.78 -9.57 0.27
N LEU A 197 -6.71 -10.34 0.53
CA LEU A 197 -6.75 -11.81 0.58
C LEU A 197 -7.74 -12.32 1.64
N ALA A 198 -7.90 -11.62 2.75
CA ALA A 198 -8.83 -11.99 3.81
C ALA A 198 -10.30 -11.84 3.37
N GLY A 199 -10.58 -10.89 2.46
CA GLY A 199 -11.90 -10.68 1.90
C GLY A 199 -12.25 -11.60 0.73
N CYS A 200 -11.27 -12.25 0.09
CA CYS A 200 -11.54 -13.08 -1.09
C CYS A 200 -12.31 -14.37 -0.75
N GLY A 201 -13.33 -14.68 -1.56
CA GLY A 201 -14.19 -15.85 -1.40
C GLY A 201 -15.50 -15.54 -0.65
N GLY A 202 -16.20 -16.58 -0.19
CA GLY A 202 -17.46 -16.42 0.52
C GLY A 202 -17.28 -16.15 2.02
N GLY A 203 -17.90 -15.08 2.53
CA GLY A 203 -17.80 -14.66 3.94
C GLY A 203 -18.49 -15.56 4.96
N GLY A 204 -19.26 -16.56 4.52
CA GLY A 204 -20.08 -17.38 5.41
C GLY A 204 -21.22 -16.60 6.07
N ALA A 205 -21.98 -17.27 6.94
CA ALA A 205 -23.05 -16.62 7.68
C ALA A 205 -22.47 -15.54 8.60
N GLY A 206 -22.98 -14.31 8.48
CA GLY A 206 -22.56 -13.18 9.32
C GLY A 206 -21.09 -12.75 9.17
N GLY A 207 -20.39 -13.15 8.10
CA GLY A 207 -19.01 -12.74 7.86
C GLY A 207 -17.94 -13.51 8.65
N VAL A 208 -18.31 -14.60 9.35
CA VAL A 208 -17.39 -15.37 10.21
C VAL A 208 -16.14 -15.84 9.45
N LYS A 209 -16.29 -16.29 8.20
CA LYS A 209 -15.13 -16.73 7.40
C LYS A 209 -14.19 -15.59 7.04
N TYR A 210 -14.71 -14.37 6.89
CA TYR A 210 -13.88 -13.19 6.68
C TYR A 210 -13.10 -12.84 7.94
N THR A 211 -13.75 -12.88 9.11
CA THR A 211 -13.08 -12.64 10.39
C THR A 211 -12.00 -13.68 10.67
N GLU A 212 -12.27 -14.97 10.44
CA GLU A 212 -11.29 -16.06 10.55
C GLU A 212 -10.13 -15.90 9.56
N ALA A 213 -10.42 -15.58 8.31
CA ALA A 213 -9.40 -15.36 7.28
C ALA A 213 -8.52 -14.14 7.58
N TRP A 214 -9.11 -13.07 8.14
CA TRP A 214 -8.36 -11.89 8.57
C TRP A 214 -7.43 -12.22 9.74
N ALA A 215 -7.94 -12.92 10.76
CA ALA A 215 -7.13 -13.32 11.92
C ALA A 215 -5.98 -14.23 11.50
N HIS A 216 -6.26 -15.22 10.65
CA HIS A 216 -5.23 -16.11 10.12
C HIS A 216 -4.16 -15.37 9.31
N LEU A 217 -4.57 -14.42 8.45
CA LEU A 217 -3.62 -13.61 7.68
C LEU A 217 -2.77 -12.72 8.60
N CYS A 218 -3.37 -12.14 9.65
CA CYS A 218 -2.64 -11.36 10.65
C CYS A 218 -1.57 -12.22 11.34
N ASP A 219 -1.94 -13.43 11.77
CA ASP A 219 -1.00 -14.40 12.36
C ASP A 219 0.12 -14.77 11.38
N GLN A 220 -0.19 -15.03 10.11
CA GLN A 220 0.82 -15.35 9.10
C GLN A 220 1.81 -14.19 8.88
N VAL A 221 1.34 -12.95 8.82
CA VAL A 221 2.20 -11.77 8.66
C VAL A 221 3.05 -11.55 9.91
N LEU A 222 2.47 -11.63 11.11
CA LEU A 222 3.20 -11.51 12.37
C LEU A 222 4.24 -12.63 12.56
N GLY A 223 3.88 -13.88 12.28
CA GLY A 223 4.80 -15.01 12.33
C GLY A 223 5.96 -14.84 11.35
N SER A 224 5.70 -14.36 10.13
CA SER A 224 6.76 -14.03 9.17
C SER A 224 7.64 -12.86 9.61
N LEU A 225 7.08 -11.84 10.25
CA LEU A 225 7.86 -10.73 10.83
C LEU A 225 8.79 -11.23 11.95
N HIS A 226 8.30 -12.11 12.83
CA HIS A 226 9.13 -12.76 13.85
C HIS A 226 10.23 -13.61 13.23
N GLN A 227 9.94 -14.40 12.19
CA GLN A 227 10.97 -15.16 11.47
C GLN A 227 12.05 -14.25 10.89
N VAL A 228 11.70 -13.07 10.35
CA VAL A 228 12.70 -12.10 9.88
C VAL A 228 13.57 -11.61 11.04
N LEU A 229 12.99 -11.34 12.20
CA LEU A 229 13.75 -10.94 13.39
C LEU A 229 14.62 -12.08 13.95
N ASP A 230 14.18 -13.33 13.89
CA ASP A 230 14.97 -14.49 14.32
C ASP A 230 16.30 -14.56 13.55
N HIS A 231 16.27 -14.26 12.24
CA HIS A 231 17.46 -14.23 11.40
C HIS A 231 18.25 -12.93 11.54
N ALA A 232 17.57 -11.78 11.65
CA ALA A 232 18.23 -10.48 11.71
C ALA A 232 18.91 -10.22 13.05
N TYR A 233 18.33 -10.71 14.15
CA TYR A 233 18.80 -10.48 15.52
C TYR A 233 19.46 -11.71 16.13
N GLN A 234 19.90 -12.64 15.28
CA GLN A 234 20.68 -13.79 15.70
C GLN A 234 21.85 -13.34 16.60
N ASP A 235 22.01 -14.03 17.74
CA ASP A 235 23.02 -13.75 18.77
C ASP A 235 22.93 -12.39 19.49
N MET A 236 21.90 -11.57 19.20
CA MET A 236 21.64 -10.28 19.88
C MET A 236 20.59 -10.42 20.98
N GLU A 237 19.66 -11.35 20.81
CA GLU A 237 18.62 -11.62 21.80
C GLU A 237 19.19 -12.48 22.93
N THR A 238 19.05 -12.02 24.18
CA THR A 238 19.58 -12.72 25.36
C THR A 238 18.75 -13.93 25.78
N GLY A 239 17.64 -14.23 25.09
CA GLY A 239 16.71 -15.31 25.42
C GLY A 239 15.88 -15.08 26.69
N LEU A 240 16.06 -13.95 27.38
CA LEU A 240 15.36 -13.63 28.63
C LEU A 240 13.90 -13.19 28.41
N GLN A 241 13.56 -12.73 27.21
CA GLN A 241 12.21 -12.35 26.84
C GLN A 241 11.56 -13.44 25.98
N THR A 242 10.44 -13.99 26.45
CA THR A 242 9.62 -14.91 25.68
C THR A 242 8.53 -14.11 24.96
N TYR A 243 8.54 -14.14 23.63
CA TYR A 243 7.52 -13.50 22.80
C TYR A 243 6.49 -14.55 22.37
N SER A 244 5.21 -14.17 22.37
CA SER A 244 4.14 -14.97 21.76
C SER A 244 4.30 -14.91 20.24
N VAL A 245 4.85 -15.96 19.64
CA VAL A 245 5.06 -16.03 18.19
C VAL A 245 3.96 -16.91 17.56
N PRO A 246 3.18 -16.38 16.61
CA PRO A 246 2.23 -17.19 15.86
C PRO A 246 2.93 -18.34 15.14
N GLN A 247 2.31 -19.53 15.15
CA GLN A 247 2.86 -20.70 14.45
C GLN A 247 2.68 -20.61 12.93
N ALA A 248 1.70 -19.83 12.47
CA ALA A 248 1.44 -19.63 11.05
C ALA A 248 2.41 -18.59 10.48
N SER A 249 2.89 -18.83 9.25
CA SER A 249 3.71 -17.86 8.51
C SER A 249 3.37 -17.88 7.02
N LEU A 250 3.67 -16.79 6.32
CA LEU A 250 3.61 -16.75 4.86
C LEU A 250 4.70 -17.64 4.25
N ARG A 251 4.44 -18.15 3.04
CA ARG A 251 5.41 -18.96 2.28
C ARG A 251 6.37 -18.05 1.52
N LEU A 252 7.40 -17.58 2.21
CA LEU A 252 8.39 -16.65 1.67
C LEU A 252 9.60 -17.39 1.07
N LYS A 253 10.34 -16.70 0.20
CA LYS A 253 11.60 -17.22 -0.37
C LYS A 253 12.64 -17.41 0.73
N THR A 254 13.54 -18.37 0.54
CA THR A 254 14.69 -18.59 1.43
C THR A 254 15.54 -17.33 1.51
N VAL A 255 16.00 -16.99 2.71
CA VAL A 255 16.92 -15.87 2.91
C VAL A 255 18.31 -16.31 2.42
N PRO A 256 19.08 -15.44 1.72
CA PRO A 256 20.48 -15.73 1.40
C PRO A 256 21.32 -16.01 2.66
N GLU A 257 22.31 -16.89 2.56
CA GLU A 257 23.13 -17.26 3.72
C GLU A 257 24.19 -16.20 4.07
N SER A 258 24.70 -15.48 3.06
CA SER A 258 25.82 -14.56 3.22
C SER A 258 25.44 -13.08 3.04
N ASP A 259 26.14 -12.22 3.77
CA ASP A 259 26.08 -10.78 3.57
C ASP A 259 26.83 -10.34 2.30
N PRO A 260 26.43 -9.21 1.67
CA PRO A 260 25.41 -8.25 2.10
C PRO A 260 23.96 -8.63 1.69
N ALA A 261 23.80 -9.65 0.84
CA ALA A 261 22.50 -10.05 0.31
C ALA A 261 21.52 -10.47 1.41
N ARG A 262 21.99 -11.19 2.44
CA ARG A 262 21.18 -11.59 3.60
C ARG A 262 20.53 -10.39 4.28
N THR A 263 21.34 -9.44 4.76
CA THR A 263 20.82 -8.24 5.45
C THR A 263 19.90 -7.40 4.56
N PHE A 264 20.24 -7.25 3.28
CA PHE A 264 19.39 -6.51 2.34
C PHE A 264 18.00 -7.15 2.17
N VAL A 265 17.95 -8.47 1.99
CA VAL A 265 16.68 -9.22 1.87
C VAL A 265 15.89 -9.12 3.16
N LEU A 266 16.51 -9.35 4.33
CA LEU A 266 15.84 -9.25 5.62
C LEU A 266 15.26 -7.86 5.87
N SER A 267 16.03 -6.80 5.62
CA SER A 267 15.58 -5.40 5.79
C SER A 267 14.41 -5.05 4.86
N THR A 268 14.51 -5.45 3.59
CA THR A 268 13.47 -5.20 2.58
C THR A 268 12.19 -5.97 2.89
N ARG A 269 12.33 -7.25 3.25
CA ARG A 269 11.23 -8.12 3.67
C ARG A 269 10.54 -7.61 4.92
N PHE A 270 11.31 -7.21 5.93
CA PHE A 270 10.80 -6.59 7.15
C PHE A 270 9.92 -5.37 6.82
N HIS A 271 10.43 -4.48 5.97
CA HIS A 271 9.69 -3.27 5.55
C HIS A 271 8.38 -3.63 4.83
N ASN A 272 8.42 -4.56 3.88
CA ASN A 272 7.24 -4.95 3.11
C ASN A 272 6.19 -5.67 3.96
N LEU A 273 6.61 -6.54 4.88
CA LEU A 273 5.70 -7.19 5.82
C LEU A 273 5.11 -6.20 6.83
N CYS A 274 5.90 -5.21 7.30
CA CYS A 274 5.39 -4.16 8.17
C CYS A 274 4.29 -3.36 7.48
N GLY A 275 4.49 -2.99 6.21
CA GLY A 275 3.46 -2.32 5.42
C GLY A 275 2.22 -3.20 5.20
N CYS A 276 2.37 -4.52 5.06
CA CYS A 276 1.22 -5.43 5.01
C CYS A 276 0.41 -5.40 6.32
N LEU A 277 1.08 -5.47 7.48
CA LEU A 277 0.42 -5.42 8.79
C LEU A 277 -0.23 -4.05 9.05
N GLU A 278 0.46 -2.97 8.69
CA GLU A 278 -0.06 -1.59 8.75
C GLU A 278 -1.36 -1.47 7.96
N GLN A 279 -1.37 -1.95 6.71
CA GLN A 279 -2.56 -1.94 5.85
C GLN A 279 -3.66 -2.86 6.39
N LEU A 280 -3.31 -4.02 6.95
CA LEU A 280 -4.28 -4.97 7.51
C LEU A 280 -5.04 -4.40 8.71
N VAL A 281 -4.36 -3.58 9.53
CA VAL A 281 -4.93 -2.92 10.71
C VAL A 281 -5.67 -1.63 10.36
N SER A 282 -5.35 -0.98 9.23
CA SER A 282 -5.88 0.35 8.88
C SER A 282 -7.01 0.33 7.85
N GLN A 283 -7.11 -0.70 7.00
CA GLN A 283 -8.11 -0.75 5.94
C GLN A 283 -9.51 -1.10 6.47
N GLU A 284 -10.53 -0.52 5.83
CA GLU A 284 -11.92 -0.93 6.03
C GLU A 284 -12.11 -2.41 5.65
N PHE A 285 -12.87 -3.14 6.46
CA PHE A 285 -13.09 -4.57 6.27
C PHE A 285 -14.59 -4.89 6.41
N PRO A 286 -15.15 -5.78 5.58
CA PRO A 286 -16.59 -6.06 5.54
C PRO A 286 -17.13 -6.82 6.76
N ALA A 287 -16.29 -7.19 7.72
CA ALA A 287 -16.65 -7.89 8.94
C ALA A 287 -15.97 -7.28 10.16
N VAL A 288 -16.54 -7.50 11.35
CA VAL A 288 -15.90 -7.09 12.61
C VAL A 288 -14.72 -8.02 12.90
N VAL A 289 -13.56 -7.44 13.17
CA VAL A 289 -12.33 -8.18 13.48
C VAL A 289 -11.77 -7.75 14.83
N ARG A 290 -11.11 -8.68 15.51
CA ARG A 290 -10.39 -8.41 16.76
C ARG A 290 -8.91 -8.25 16.45
N ILE A 291 -8.41 -7.03 16.58
CA ILE A 291 -6.99 -6.75 16.42
C ILE A 291 -6.22 -7.32 17.63
N PRO A 292 -5.20 -8.18 17.43
CA PRO A 292 -4.41 -8.74 18.51
C PRO A 292 -3.39 -7.71 19.03
N VAL A 293 -3.89 -6.66 19.69
CA VAL A 293 -3.08 -5.56 20.25
C VAL A 293 -1.89 -6.06 21.08
N PRO A 294 -2.04 -7.03 22.01
CA PRO A 294 -0.91 -7.50 22.82
C PRO A 294 0.20 -8.13 21.99
N ASP A 295 -0.15 -8.94 20.98
CA ASP A 295 0.84 -9.63 20.13
C ASP A 295 1.55 -8.63 19.21
N ILE A 296 0.83 -7.65 18.65
CA ILE A 296 1.42 -6.58 17.84
C ILE A 296 2.38 -5.73 18.69
N LEU A 297 1.99 -5.35 19.92
CA LEU A 297 2.87 -4.59 20.81
C LEU A 297 4.08 -5.41 21.26
N ALA A 298 3.93 -6.71 21.54
CA ALA A 298 5.05 -7.58 21.87
C ALA A 298 6.04 -7.68 20.70
N PHE A 299 5.55 -7.80 19.47
CA PHE A 299 6.38 -7.71 18.27
C PHE A 299 7.11 -6.36 18.17
N LEU A 300 6.43 -5.24 18.41
CA LEU A 300 7.03 -3.91 18.36
C LEU A 300 8.13 -3.72 19.42
N CYS A 301 7.93 -4.24 20.64
CA CYS A 301 8.96 -4.28 21.68
C CYS A 301 10.20 -5.05 21.21
N ARG A 302 10.01 -6.21 20.57
CA ARG A 302 11.10 -7.00 20.01
C ARG A 302 11.83 -6.24 18.90
N ALA A 303 11.09 -5.72 17.93
CA ALA A 303 11.61 -5.03 16.75
C ALA A 303 12.38 -3.73 17.09
N LEU A 304 11.99 -3.03 18.15
CA LEU A 304 12.64 -1.79 18.58
C LEU A 304 13.71 -2.02 19.67
N GLY A 305 13.77 -3.22 20.23
CA GLY A 305 14.67 -3.58 21.34
C GLY A 305 16.14 -3.64 20.93
N VAL A 306 16.44 -4.21 19.76
CA VAL A 306 17.80 -4.26 19.22
C VAL A 306 18.11 -2.93 18.53
N ASN A 307 19.15 -2.23 19.00
CA ASN A 307 19.54 -0.93 18.46
C ASN A 307 21.05 -0.86 18.16
N PRO A 308 21.50 0.10 17.33
CA PRO A 308 22.91 0.23 16.96
C PRO A 308 23.89 0.34 18.13
N LYS A 309 23.49 0.86 19.31
CA LYS A 309 24.38 0.95 20.47
C LYS A 309 24.75 -0.44 21.02
N MET A 310 23.87 -1.44 20.88
CA MET A 310 24.15 -2.83 21.30
C MET A 310 25.15 -3.55 20.37
N LEU A 311 25.29 -3.05 19.15
CA LEU A 311 26.15 -3.60 18.11
C LEU A 311 27.51 -2.89 18.04
N PHE A 312 27.63 -1.74 18.72
CA PHE A 312 28.85 -0.95 18.73
C PHE A 312 30.02 -1.76 19.31
N GLY A 313 31.15 -1.78 18.59
CA GLY A 313 32.33 -2.57 18.95
C GLY A 313 32.35 -4.00 18.40
N LYS A 314 31.26 -4.49 17.79
CA LYS A 314 31.26 -5.74 17.01
C LYS A 314 31.73 -5.45 15.59
N ALA A 315 32.88 -6.02 15.19
CA ALA A 315 33.57 -5.66 13.95
C ALA A 315 33.16 -6.50 12.72
N SER A 316 32.24 -7.46 12.84
CA SER A 316 31.86 -8.28 11.67
C SER A 316 31.00 -7.47 10.68
N MET A 317 31.15 -7.80 9.39
CA MET A 317 30.38 -7.18 8.30
C MET A 317 28.87 -7.28 8.54
N GLU A 318 28.40 -8.41 9.05
CA GLU A 318 27.01 -8.64 9.44
C GLU A 318 26.49 -7.59 10.42
N HIS A 319 27.19 -7.36 11.53
CA HIS A 319 26.75 -6.38 12.53
C HIS A 319 26.74 -4.96 11.96
N VAL A 320 27.72 -4.60 11.12
CA VAL A 320 27.78 -3.28 10.47
C VAL A 320 26.61 -3.07 9.51
N LEU A 321 26.28 -4.08 8.70
CA LEU A 321 25.15 -4.01 7.79
C LEU A 321 23.82 -3.96 8.56
N LEU A 322 23.66 -4.77 9.61
CA LEU A 322 22.47 -4.71 10.46
C LEU A 322 22.31 -3.32 11.10
N MET A 323 23.39 -2.75 11.67
CA MET A 323 23.39 -1.39 12.21
C MET A 323 22.88 -0.36 11.19
N SER A 324 23.27 -0.51 9.92
CA SER A 324 22.83 0.39 8.84
C SER A 324 21.34 0.21 8.48
N ALA A 325 20.79 -0.99 8.65
CA ALA A 325 19.41 -1.32 8.33
C ALA A 325 18.43 -0.93 9.46
N LEU A 326 18.87 -0.98 10.72
CA LEU A 326 18.03 -0.78 11.91
C LEU A 326 17.19 0.52 11.88
N PRO A 327 17.73 1.71 11.53
CA PRO A 327 16.91 2.92 11.50
C PRO A 327 15.69 2.81 10.58
N LYS A 328 15.85 2.19 9.41
CA LYS A 328 14.74 1.99 8.45
C LYS A 328 13.75 0.94 8.95
N MET A 329 14.24 -0.14 9.58
CA MET A 329 13.39 -1.14 10.22
C MET A 329 12.56 -0.50 11.34
N HIS A 330 13.18 0.29 12.21
CA HIS A 330 12.48 0.97 13.30
C HIS A 330 11.42 1.96 12.79
N CYS A 331 11.71 2.71 11.71
CA CYS A 331 10.69 3.53 11.05
C CYS A 331 9.48 2.70 10.59
N SER A 332 9.73 1.52 10.02
CA SER A 332 8.66 0.63 9.54
C SER A 332 7.83 0.05 10.70
N ALA A 333 8.48 -0.29 11.82
CA ALA A 333 7.80 -0.71 13.05
C ALA A 333 6.95 0.43 13.65
N LEU A 334 7.47 1.66 13.68
CA LEU A 334 6.73 2.82 14.17
C LEU A 334 5.51 3.15 13.29
N SER A 335 5.55 2.88 11.97
CA SER A 335 4.35 3.00 11.12
C SER A 335 3.23 2.04 11.53
N ILE A 336 3.56 0.81 11.97
CA ILE A 336 2.56 -0.12 12.54
C ILE A 336 1.98 0.45 13.83
N LEU A 337 2.82 1.01 14.71
CA LEU A 337 2.35 1.62 15.95
C LEU A 337 1.40 2.79 15.68
N GLU A 338 1.73 3.64 14.71
CA GLU A 338 0.87 4.74 14.25
C GLU A 338 -0.48 4.23 13.76
N ALA A 339 -0.48 3.23 12.86
CA ALA A 339 -1.69 2.58 12.37
C ALA A 339 -2.54 1.98 13.50
N LEU A 340 -1.89 1.29 14.45
CA LEU A 340 -2.56 0.69 15.60
C LEU A 340 -3.23 1.76 16.47
N ILE A 341 -2.57 2.89 16.71
CA ILE A 341 -3.13 4.02 17.47
C ILE A 341 -4.35 4.61 16.76
N ILE A 342 -4.27 4.83 15.45
CA ILE A 342 -5.37 5.40 14.66
C ILE A 342 -6.58 4.46 14.65
N SER A 343 -6.35 3.15 14.49
CA SER A 343 -7.41 2.14 14.38
C SER A 343 -8.03 1.78 15.73
N CYS A 344 -7.22 1.55 16.77
CA CYS A 344 -7.71 1.09 18.08
C CYS A 344 -8.07 2.25 19.03
N ARG A 345 -7.49 3.43 18.83
CA ARG A 345 -7.75 4.65 19.60
C ARG A 345 -7.66 4.44 21.12
N SER A 346 -8.69 4.86 21.86
CA SER A 346 -8.76 4.76 23.32
C SER A 346 -8.72 3.33 23.86
N HIS A 347 -8.93 2.30 23.02
CA HIS A 347 -8.77 0.90 23.44
C HIS A 347 -7.30 0.56 23.76
N LEU A 348 -6.35 1.42 23.36
CA LEU A 348 -4.93 1.26 23.69
C LEU A 348 -4.53 1.87 25.04
N VAL A 349 -5.43 2.58 25.74
CA VAL A 349 -5.13 3.17 27.06
C VAL A 349 -4.55 2.15 28.07
N PRO A 350 -5.02 0.89 28.14
CA PRO A 350 -4.40 -0.13 29.01
C PRO A 350 -2.93 -0.43 28.69
N HIS A 351 -2.46 -0.04 27.50
CA HIS A 351 -1.10 -0.24 27.00
C HIS A 351 -0.28 1.05 26.91
N ALA A 352 -0.78 2.16 27.48
CA ALA A 352 -0.18 3.48 27.40
C ALA A 352 1.30 3.53 27.84
N SER A 353 1.65 2.82 28.92
CA SER A 353 3.02 2.76 29.43
C SER A 353 3.98 2.12 28.43
N VAL A 354 3.57 1.02 27.79
CA VAL A 354 4.36 0.33 26.76
C VAL A 354 4.58 1.25 25.56
N ILE A 355 3.52 1.89 25.08
CA ILE A 355 3.58 2.82 23.93
C ILE A 355 4.55 3.98 24.22
N SER A 356 4.40 4.64 25.37
CA SER A 356 5.27 5.73 25.80
C SER A 356 6.73 5.25 25.94
N GLN A 357 6.95 4.07 26.53
CA GLN A 357 8.28 3.50 26.69
C GLN A 357 8.96 3.22 25.35
N LEU A 358 8.26 2.67 24.35
CA LEU A 358 8.80 2.44 23.00
C LEU A 358 9.30 3.74 22.35
N LEU A 359 8.53 4.81 22.47
CA LEU A 359 8.89 6.13 21.94
C LEU A 359 10.09 6.74 22.68
N VAL A 360 10.07 6.71 24.01
CA VAL A 360 11.17 7.21 24.86
C VAL A 360 12.45 6.44 24.60
N GLN A 361 12.40 5.11 24.53
CA GLN A 361 13.57 4.28 24.22
C GLN A 361 14.15 4.63 22.85
N THR A 362 13.28 4.80 21.84
CA THR A 362 13.70 5.21 20.50
C THR A 362 14.42 6.56 20.50
N LEU A 363 13.87 7.56 21.20
CA LEU A 363 14.51 8.87 21.34
C LEU A 363 15.80 8.81 22.18
N GLY A 364 15.85 7.96 23.19
CA GLY A 364 17.01 7.79 24.06
C GLY A 364 18.22 7.22 23.32
N TRP A 365 18.06 6.10 22.60
CA TRP A 365 19.20 5.49 21.91
C TRP A 365 19.66 6.31 20.70
N THR A 366 18.75 7.01 20.01
CA THR A 366 19.09 7.88 18.86
C THR A 366 19.73 9.21 19.26
N THR A 367 19.86 9.48 20.57
CA THR A 367 20.54 10.69 21.04
C THR A 367 22.03 10.64 20.68
N SER A 368 22.45 11.61 19.87
CA SER A 368 23.84 11.89 19.51
C SER A 368 24.42 13.00 20.36
N GLU A 369 25.75 13.01 20.50
CA GLU A 369 26.53 14.15 21.01
C GLU A 369 26.49 15.33 20.03
N GLU A 370 27.02 16.47 20.50
CA GLU A 370 26.99 17.81 19.88
C GLU A 370 27.07 17.76 18.35
N GLY A 371 26.04 18.27 17.69
CA GLY A 371 26.02 18.32 16.25
C GLY A 371 26.72 19.58 15.74
N VAL A 372 27.44 19.43 14.63
CA VAL A 372 28.13 20.53 13.96
C VAL A 372 27.12 21.47 13.29
N PRO A 373 27.16 22.80 13.56
CA PRO A 373 26.29 23.77 12.90
C PRO A 373 26.19 23.56 11.38
N GLY A 374 24.97 23.65 10.86
CA GLY A 374 24.70 23.46 9.43
C GLY A 374 24.66 22.00 8.95
N ARG A 375 24.86 21.01 9.83
CA ARG A 375 24.72 19.58 9.49
C ARG A 375 23.44 18.97 10.05
N GLN A 376 22.79 18.13 9.24
CA GLN A 376 21.68 17.32 9.70
C GLN A 376 22.14 16.35 10.80
N ARG A 377 21.39 16.27 11.90
CA ARG A 377 21.70 15.36 13.00
C ARG A 377 21.49 13.90 12.57
N PRO A 378 22.32 12.96 13.07
CA PRO A 378 22.11 11.53 12.88
C PRO A 378 20.71 11.09 13.30
N TYR A 379 20.16 10.08 12.63
CA TYR A 379 18.85 9.49 12.92
C TYR A 379 17.65 10.46 12.86
N SER A 380 17.81 11.65 12.29
CA SER A 380 16.73 12.65 12.20
C SER A 380 15.44 12.13 11.57
N THR A 381 15.52 11.27 10.54
CA THR A 381 14.33 10.60 9.97
C THR A 381 13.59 9.73 10.98
N LEU A 382 14.33 8.94 11.77
CA LEU A 382 13.74 8.06 12.78
C LEU A 382 13.17 8.86 13.96
N ARG A 383 13.89 9.90 14.42
CA ARG A 383 13.41 10.81 15.48
C ARG A 383 12.16 11.56 15.04
N SER A 384 12.14 12.07 13.81
CA SER A 384 10.96 12.70 13.22
C SER A 384 9.77 11.74 13.21
N ARG A 385 9.97 10.48 12.76
CA ARG A 385 8.92 9.46 12.81
C ARG A 385 8.43 9.22 14.24
N ALA A 386 9.32 9.10 15.23
CA ALA A 386 8.92 8.92 16.63
C ALA A 386 8.08 10.10 17.15
N TYR A 387 8.44 11.34 16.80
CA TYR A 387 7.63 12.51 17.15
C TYR A 387 6.28 12.55 16.44
N THR A 388 6.20 12.09 15.17
CA THR A 388 4.92 11.92 14.47
C THR A 388 4.02 10.96 15.22
N VAL A 389 4.53 9.76 15.59
CA VAL A 389 3.74 8.78 16.35
C VAL A 389 3.34 9.32 17.73
N LEU A 390 4.24 10.02 18.43
CA LEU A 390 3.93 10.67 19.70
C LEU A 390 2.80 11.70 19.53
N THR A 391 2.83 12.50 18.47
CA THR A 391 1.80 13.50 18.18
C THR A 391 0.45 12.83 17.94
N VAL A 392 0.43 11.75 17.15
CA VAL A 392 -0.79 10.95 16.93
C VAL A 392 -1.30 10.35 18.24
N TRP A 393 -0.41 9.80 19.08
CA TRP A 393 -0.78 9.25 20.39
C TRP A 393 -1.43 10.28 21.32
N LEU A 394 -0.81 11.46 21.42
CA LEU A 394 -1.33 12.58 22.22
C LEU A 394 -2.66 13.10 21.68
N ASN A 395 -2.82 13.21 20.37
CA ASN A 395 -4.07 13.67 19.77
C ASN A 395 -5.23 12.69 19.98
N VAL A 396 -4.94 11.38 20.01
CA VAL A 396 -5.96 10.33 20.14
C VAL A 396 -6.36 10.08 21.59
N CYS A 397 -5.40 10.02 22.52
CA CYS A 397 -5.66 9.67 23.92
C CYS A 397 -5.57 10.84 24.91
N SER A 398 -5.02 11.99 24.48
CA SER A 398 -4.93 13.21 25.30
C SER A 398 -4.38 12.93 26.71
N ALA A 399 -5.08 13.32 27.78
CA ALA A 399 -4.69 13.10 29.16
C ALA A 399 -4.52 11.60 29.55
N ALA A 400 -5.16 10.68 28.80
CA ALA A 400 -5.05 9.23 29.04
C ALA A 400 -3.84 8.59 28.35
N SER A 401 -2.97 9.39 27.70
CA SER A 401 -1.79 8.91 26.98
C SER A 401 -0.69 8.32 27.89
N GLY A 402 -0.73 8.58 29.20
CA GLY A 402 0.29 8.11 30.16
C GLY A 402 1.69 8.72 29.93
N VAL A 403 1.76 9.77 29.10
CA VAL A 403 3.02 10.45 28.74
C VAL A 403 3.56 11.30 29.89
N ASP A 404 2.72 11.66 30.85
CA ASP A 404 3.07 12.36 32.09
C ASP A 404 4.22 11.67 32.85
N SER A 405 4.20 10.33 32.91
CA SER A 405 5.26 9.53 33.52
C SER A 405 6.64 9.66 32.87
N HIS A 406 6.70 10.18 31.64
CA HIS A 406 7.93 10.36 30.85
C HIS A 406 8.08 11.78 30.30
N ALA A 407 7.26 12.74 30.77
CA ALA A 407 7.14 14.06 30.17
C ALA A 407 8.47 14.81 30.15
N ASP A 408 9.21 14.80 31.27
CA ASP A 408 10.51 15.48 31.37
C ASP A 408 11.52 14.95 30.36
N VAL A 409 11.60 13.63 30.18
CA VAL A 409 12.53 13.00 29.23
C VAL A 409 12.15 13.34 27.80
N ILE A 410 10.86 13.30 27.46
CA ILE A 410 10.36 13.66 26.14
C ILE A 410 10.63 15.13 25.85
N LEU A 411 10.33 16.02 26.80
CA LEU A 411 10.58 17.46 26.66
C LEU A 411 12.06 17.77 26.48
N GLN A 412 12.95 17.10 27.19
CA GLN A 412 14.40 17.23 26.98
C GLN A 412 14.81 16.87 25.55
N HIS A 413 14.26 15.79 25.00
CA HIS A 413 14.53 15.41 23.61
C HIS A 413 13.97 16.42 22.59
N VAL A 414 12.72 16.87 22.79
CA VAL A 414 12.07 17.87 21.93
C VAL A 414 12.85 19.18 21.94
N LEU A 415 13.19 19.69 23.13
CA LEU A 415 13.97 20.92 23.28
C LEU A 415 15.34 20.77 22.62
N LYS A 416 16.06 19.68 22.91
CA LYS A 416 17.36 19.42 22.30
C LYS A 416 17.28 19.48 20.77
N ASP A 417 16.26 18.90 20.16
CA ASP A 417 16.10 18.84 18.69
C ASP A 417 15.56 20.11 18.06
N ALA A 418 14.69 20.84 18.75
CA ALA A 418 14.14 22.11 18.28
C ALA A 418 15.15 23.26 18.43
N THR A 419 16.07 23.18 19.39
CA THR A 419 17.10 24.22 19.59
C THR A 419 18.13 24.20 18.45
N PRO A 420 18.28 25.31 17.71
CA PRO A 420 19.32 25.46 16.69
C PRO A 420 20.72 25.28 17.30
N GLN A 421 21.64 24.69 16.55
CA GLN A 421 23.04 24.60 16.96
C GLN A 421 23.66 26.01 16.93
N ALA A 422 24.27 26.42 18.04
CA ALA A 422 24.99 27.68 18.12
C ALA A 422 26.33 27.56 17.39
N ASP A 423 26.64 28.54 16.54
CA ASP A 423 27.95 28.68 15.92
C ASP A 423 28.90 29.31 16.95
N THR A 424 29.77 28.51 17.57
CA THR A 424 30.78 29.01 18.53
C THR A 424 32.03 29.53 17.82
N THR A 425 31.91 30.03 16.59
CA THR A 425 32.97 30.80 15.94
C THR A 425 33.19 32.06 16.78
N LYS A 426 34.17 32.00 17.69
CA LYS A 426 34.71 33.19 18.36
C LYS A 426 35.19 34.11 17.24
N VAL A 427 34.47 35.22 17.05
CA VAL A 427 34.98 36.33 16.25
C VAL A 427 36.22 36.83 16.99
N CYS A 428 37.40 36.41 16.57
CA CYS A 428 38.64 37.04 17.01
C CYS A 428 38.55 38.50 16.58
N GLN A 429 38.23 39.38 17.53
CA GLN A 429 38.41 40.81 17.36
C GLN A 429 39.91 41.01 17.14
N LEU A 430 40.28 41.46 15.94
CA LEU A 430 41.62 41.94 15.63
C LEU A 430 41.81 43.24 16.42
N GLU A 431 42.75 43.23 17.36
CA GLU A 431 43.25 44.43 18.07
C GLU A 431 43.99 45.37 17.14
#